data_AF-A0A814RX74-F1
#
_entry.id   AF-A0A814RX74-F1
#
_cell.length_a   1.000
_cell.length_b   1.000
_cell.length_c   1.000
_cell.angle_alpha   90.00
_cell.angle_beta   90.00
_cell.angle_gamma   90.00
#
_symmetry.space_group_name_H-M   'P 1'
#
loop_
_entity.id
_entity.type
_entity.pdbx_description
1 polymer ?
#
loop_
_entity_poly.entity_id
_entity_poly.type
_entity_poly.pdbx_seq_one_letter_code
_entity_poly.pdbx_strand_id
1 'polypeptide(L)'
;MNLNSVKHVCICGQQANYNCVNYFSNAIELTIRHYFKKSDNSISTTLNRMIPLTQLTKLVIESYGFPLKEIVKLLCFTSNLYILKLNFLSLNANNSKFIEQNESFQYVSNQNKIKNLHLRDCRALNKIQLIVKLFPQLEYLKARMYRKQIGEIIQFLLSKPNNKIEHLFFF
;
A
#
# COMPACT_ATOMS: atom_id res chain seq x y z
N MET A 1 -22.94 -2.04 -21.37
CA MET A 1 -22.52 -1.47 -20.07
C MET A 1 -21.50 -0.38 -20.35
N ASN A 2 -21.69 0.86 -19.87
CA ASN A 2 -20.74 1.93 -20.13
C ASN A 2 -19.56 1.84 -19.15
N LEU A 3 -18.43 1.28 -19.58
CA LEU A 3 -17.25 1.12 -18.74
C LEU A 3 -16.57 2.45 -18.41
N ASN A 4 -16.84 3.52 -19.19
CA ASN A 4 -16.27 4.85 -18.96
C ASN A 4 -16.88 5.56 -17.75
N SER A 5 -18.00 5.10 -17.18
CA SER A 5 -18.53 5.68 -15.94
C SER A 5 -17.95 5.03 -14.68
N VAL A 6 -17.19 3.94 -14.80
CA VAL A 6 -16.66 3.19 -13.66
C VAL A 6 -15.52 3.97 -13.00
N LYS A 7 -15.73 4.37 -11.75
CA LYS A 7 -14.73 5.06 -10.91
C LYS A 7 -13.98 4.13 -9.96
N HIS A 8 -14.56 2.99 -9.63
CA HIS A 8 -14.00 2.03 -8.70
C HIS A 8 -13.98 0.63 -9.32
N VAL A 9 -12.81 0.00 -9.32
CA VAL A 9 -12.62 -1.38 -9.78
C VAL A 9 -12.28 -2.26 -8.58
N CYS A 10 -12.96 -3.39 -8.46
CA CYS A 10 -12.66 -4.42 -7.46
C CYS A 10 -12.22 -5.70 -8.16
N ILE A 11 -11.02 -6.19 -7.86
CA ILE A 11 -10.45 -7.41 -8.42
C ILE A 11 -10.38 -8.46 -7.33
N CYS A 12 -10.97 -9.63 -7.60
CA CYS A 12 -11.03 -10.76 -6.67
C CYS A 12 -10.24 -11.95 -7.23
N GLY A 13 -9.23 -12.41 -6.50
CA GLY A 13 -8.26 -13.38 -6.99
C GLY A 13 -8.63 -14.86 -6.86
N GLN A 14 -9.88 -15.27 -6.68
CA GLN A 14 -10.18 -16.71 -6.73
C GLN A 14 -10.35 -17.27 -8.15
N GLN A 15 -10.76 -16.42 -9.11
CA GLN A 15 -11.05 -16.82 -10.50
C GLN A 15 -10.94 -15.64 -11.47
N ALA A 16 -10.03 -14.68 -11.23
CA ALA A 16 -9.84 -13.59 -12.17
C ALA A 16 -9.35 -14.17 -13.50
N ASN A 17 -10.26 -14.37 -14.43
CA ASN A 17 -9.99 -14.73 -15.81
C ASN A 17 -9.22 -13.54 -16.39
N TYR A 18 -7.90 -13.58 -16.32
CA TYR A 18 -7.02 -12.45 -16.70
C TYR A 18 -7.02 -12.16 -18.20
N ASN A 19 -7.81 -12.90 -18.96
CA ASN A 19 -8.30 -12.50 -20.27
C ASN A 19 -9.36 -11.37 -20.17
N CYS A 20 -9.31 -10.54 -19.13
CA CYS A 20 -10.26 -9.46 -18.95
C CYS A 20 -9.97 -8.39 -20.01
N VAL A 21 -10.81 -8.36 -21.05
CA VAL A 21 -10.72 -7.46 -22.20
C VAL A 21 -11.16 -6.02 -21.85
N ASN A 22 -11.64 -5.80 -20.62
CA ASN A 22 -12.23 -4.54 -20.21
C ASN A 22 -11.17 -3.58 -19.65
N TYR A 23 -11.02 -2.43 -20.31
CA TYR A 23 -10.22 -1.31 -19.84
C TYR A 23 -11.12 -0.25 -19.20
N PHE A 24 -10.84 0.10 -17.94
CA PHE A 24 -11.60 1.08 -17.17
C PHE A 24 -10.83 2.41 -17.12
N SER A 25 -10.93 3.18 -18.20
CA SER A 25 -10.21 4.44 -18.43
C SER A 25 -10.42 5.51 -17.36
N ASN A 26 -11.54 5.48 -16.64
CA ASN A 26 -11.92 6.50 -15.66
C ASN A 26 -11.83 6.03 -14.20
N ALA A 27 -11.28 4.83 -13.96
CA ALA A 27 -11.14 4.28 -12.62
C ALA A 27 -10.07 5.02 -11.81
N ILE A 28 -10.46 5.56 -10.65
CA ILE A 28 -9.59 6.28 -9.70
C ILE A 28 -9.40 5.51 -8.39
N GLU A 29 -10.24 4.51 -8.13
CA GLU A 29 -10.12 3.64 -6.96
C GLU A 29 -9.91 2.18 -7.39
N LEU A 30 -9.01 1.49 -6.69
CA LEU A 30 -8.78 0.05 -6.86
C LEU A 30 -8.90 -0.68 -5.52
N THR A 31 -9.68 -1.75 -5.50
CA THR A 31 -9.67 -2.75 -4.43
C THR A 31 -9.17 -4.09 -4.95
N ILE A 32 -8.20 -4.69 -4.25
CA ILE A 32 -7.66 -6.02 -4.54
C ILE A 32 -8.02 -6.95 -3.39
N ARG A 33 -8.83 -7.98 -3.66
CA ARG A 33 -9.26 -9.01 -2.70
C ARG A 33 -8.66 -10.36 -3.06
N HIS A 34 -8.32 -11.16 -2.06
CA HIS A 34 -7.91 -12.56 -2.24
C HIS A 34 -6.75 -12.73 -3.25
N TYR A 35 -5.70 -11.94 -3.13
CA TYR A 35 -4.52 -12.03 -4.00
C TYR A 35 -3.89 -13.43 -3.97
N PHE A 36 -3.48 -13.91 -5.15
CA PHE A 36 -2.66 -15.11 -5.33
C PHE A 36 -1.38 -14.74 -6.08
N LYS A 37 -0.28 -15.38 -5.69
CA LYS A 37 1.02 -15.17 -6.30
C LYS A 37 1.00 -15.77 -7.71
N LYS A 38 1.17 -14.94 -8.74
CA LYS A 38 1.35 -15.39 -10.12
C LYS A 38 2.77 -15.89 -10.38
N SER A 39 2.93 -16.75 -11.38
CA SER A 39 4.21 -17.06 -12.05
C SER A 39 4.80 -15.82 -12.72
N ASP A 40 3.95 -14.89 -13.17
CA ASP A 40 4.31 -13.78 -14.04
C ASP A 40 4.65 -12.53 -13.21
N ASN A 41 5.80 -12.58 -12.53
CA ASN A 41 6.66 -11.54 -11.93
C ASN A 41 6.19 -10.15 -11.42
N SER A 42 4.98 -9.61 -11.72
CA SER A 42 4.38 -8.49 -10.94
C SER A 42 2.90 -8.24 -11.23
N ILE A 43 2.13 -7.96 -10.17
CA ILE A 43 0.72 -7.55 -10.27
C ILE A 43 0.52 -6.24 -11.04
N SER A 44 1.49 -5.32 -10.96
CA SER A 44 1.42 -3.99 -11.58
C SER A 44 1.23 -4.08 -13.08
N THR A 45 1.92 -5.01 -13.75
CA THR A 45 1.81 -5.23 -15.20
C THR A 45 0.41 -5.68 -15.60
N THR A 46 -0.22 -6.55 -14.79
CA THR A 46 -1.61 -6.99 -15.03
C THR A 46 -2.56 -5.81 -14.87
N LEU A 47 -2.41 -5.05 -13.79
CA LEU A 47 -3.31 -3.94 -13.48
C LEU A 47 -3.22 -2.81 -14.51
N ASN A 48 -2.02 -2.49 -15.00
CA ASN A 48 -1.84 -1.40 -15.96
C ASN A 48 -2.52 -1.66 -17.32
N ARG A 49 -2.88 -2.93 -17.62
CA ARG A 49 -3.67 -3.30 -18.80
C ARG A 49 -5.18 -3.12 -18.59
N MET A 50 -5.63 -3.05 -17.34
CA MET A 50 -7.05 -2.94 -16.98
C MET A 50 -7.43 -1.52 -16.58
N ILE A 51 -6.50 -0.79 -15.96
CA ILE A 51 -6.73 0.55 -15.41
C ILE A 51 -5.48 1.43 -15.61
N PRO A 52 -5.63 2.73 -15.85
CA PRO A 52 -4.50 3.67 -15.83
C PRO A 52 -4.04 3.90 -14.39
N LEU A 53 -2.93 3.26 -13.99
CA LEU A 53 -2.44 3.31 -12.60
C LEU A 53 -2.09 4.72 -12.11
N THR A 54 -1.67 5.61 -13.01
CA THR A 54 -1.23 6.96 -12.67
C THR A 54 -2.35 7.86 -12.13
N GLN A 55 -3.62 7.56 -12.42
CA GLN A 55 -4.76 8.36 -11.93
C GLN A 55 -5.37 7.80 -10.64
N LEU A 56 -4.90 6.66 -10.15
CA LEU A 56 -5.41 6.07 -8.92
C LEU A 56 -5.14 7.01 -7.74
N THR A 57 -6.20 7.38 -7.03
CA THR A 57 -6.16 8.20 -5.82
C THR A 57 -6.30 7.35 -4.55
N LYS A 58 -6.90 6.16 -4.69
CA LYS A 58 -7.13 5.23 -3.57
C LYS A 58 -6.89 3.78 -3.96
N LEU A 59 -6.15 3.08 -3.09
CA LEU A 59 -5.82 1.67 -3.22
C LEU A 59 -6.15 0.93 -1.93
N VAL A 60 -6.91 -0.15 -2.06
CA VAL A 60 -7.27 -1.04 -0.96
C VAL A 60 -6.79 -2.45 -1.28
N ILE A 61 -5.94 -3.02 -0.43
CA ILE A 61 -5.45 -4.39 -0.54
C ILE A 61 -6.00 -5.20 0.64
N GLU A 62 -7.05 -5.96 0.34
CA GLU A 62 -7.74 -6.87 1.25
C GLU A 62 -7.24 -8.31 1.04
N SER A 63 -5.92 -8.50 1.14
CA SER A 63 -5.29 -9.82 1.09
C SER A 63 -4.36 -10.03 2.28
N TYR A 64 -4.44 -11.20 2.88
CA TYR A 64 -3.47 -11.64 3.89
C TYR A 64 -2.17 -12.02 3.22
N GLY A 65 -1.04 -11.54 3.76
CA GLY A 65 0.27 -11.91 3.28
C GLY A 65 0.73 -11.20 2.00
N PHE A 66 0.07 -10.11 1.57
CA PHE A 66 0.51 -9.38 0.38
C PHE A 66 1.96 -8.87 0.55
N PRO A 67 2.90 -9.24 -0.35
CA PRO A 67 4.32 -8.93 -0.15
C PRO A 67 4.60 -7.42 -0.26
N LEU A 68 5.37 -6.85 0.67
CA LEU A 68 5.76 -5.43 0.59
C LEU A 68 6.45 -5.10 -0.74
N LYS A 69 7.28 -6.00 -1.29
CA LYS A 69 7.95 -5.79 -2.59
C LYS A 69 6.96 -5.54 -3.72
N GLU A 70 5.82 -6.23 -3.74
CA GLU A 70 4.79 -5.99 -4.75
C GLU A 70 4.03 -4.68 -4.51
N ILE A 71 3.86 -4.27 -3.25
CA ILE A 71 3.30 -2.94 -2.92
C ILE A 71 4.23 -1.85 -3.44
N VAL A 72 5.53 -1.93 -3.13
CA VAL A 72 6.53 -0.95 -3.59
C VAL A 72 6.54 -0.87 -5.11
N LYS A 73 6.58 -2.01 -5.82
CA LYS A 73 6.50 -2.04 -7.29
C LYS A 73 5.22 -1.39 -7.82
N LEU A 74 4.07 -1.62 -7.18
CA LEU A 74 2.81 -1.01 -7.59
C LEU A 74 2.84 0.50 -7.39
N LEU A 75 3.40 0.96 -6.27
CA LEU A 75 3.52 2.38 -5.96
C LEU A 75 4.41 3.15 -6.93
N CYS A 76 5.37 2.48 -7.59
CA CYS A 76 6.14 3.10 -8.67
C CYS A 76 5.27 3.60 -9.84
N PHE A 77 4.06 3.07 -10.02
CA PHE A 77 3.15 3.42 -11.12
C PHE A 77 1.92 4.22 -10.69
N THR A 78 1.76 4.50 -9.39
CA THR A 78 0.58 5.20 -8.84
C THR A 78 0.96 6.55 -8.23
N SER A 79 1.47 7.46 -9.06
CA SER A 79 2.02 8.76 -8.62
C SER A 79 1.01 9.73 -8.00
N ASN A 80 -0.29 9.51 -8.18
CA ASN A 80 -1.37 10.32 -7.60
C ASN A 80 -2.10 9.62 -6.45
N LEU A 81 -1.52 8.56 -5.89
CA LEU A 81 -2.13 7.82 -4.80
C LEU A 81 -2.02 8.58 -3.48
N TYR A 82 -3.17 8.88 -2.86
CA TYR A 82 -3.24 9.61 -1.58
C TYR A 82 -3.69 8.71 -0.42
N ILE A 83 -4.50 7.69 -0.70
CA ILE A 83 -5.08 6.80 0.30
C ILE A 83 -4.65 5.36 0.02
N LEU A 84 -3.99 4.75 1.00
CA LEU A 84 -3.61 3.34 0.96
C LEU A 84 -4.21 2.60 2.16
N LYS A 85 -4.92 1.50 1.89
CA LYS A 85 -5.44 0.61 2.94
C LYS A 85 -4.91 -0.79 2.73
N LEU A 86 -4.26 -1.35 3.74
CA LEU A 86 -3.65 -2.67 3.72
C LEU A 86 -4.19 -3.52 4.86
N ASN A 87 -4.64 -4.74 4.56
CA ASN A 87 -5.06 -5.67 5.60
C ASN A 87 -3.88 -6.20 6.41
N PHE A 88 -2.80 -6.63 5.74
CA PHE A 88 -1.64 -7.20 6.40
C PHE A 88 -0.37 -6.85 5.62
N LEU A 89 0.65 -6.40 6.33
CA LEU A 89 1.98 -6.20 5.75
C LEU A 89 2.89 -7.38 6.12
N SER A 90 3.15 -8.24 5.13
CA SER A 90 4.13 -9.31 5.29
C SER A 90 5.54 -8.74 5.15
N LEU A 91 6.27 -8.73 6.25
CA LEU A 91 7.69 -8.41 6.30
C LEU A 91 8.43 -9.67 6.69
N ASN A 92 9.26 -10.19 5.80
CA ASN A 92 10.23 -11.21 6.17
C ASN A 92 11.26 -10.51 7.07
N ALA A 93 11.31 -10.91 8.34
CA ALA A 93 12.05 -10.22 9.40
C ALA A 93 13.54 -10.03 9.10
N ASN A 94 14.13 -10.86 8.23
CA ASN A 94 15.55 -10.82 7.91
C ASN A 94 15.95 -9.76 6.86
N ASN A 95 14.98 -9.06 6.24
CA ASN A 95 15.25 -8.26 5.03
C ASN A 95 14.96 -6.75 5.18
N SER A 96 14.65 -6.21 6.36
CA SER A 96 14.27 -4.79 6.48
C SER A 96 15.35 -3.83 5.99
N LYS A 97 16.61 -4.03 6.40
CA LYS A 97 17.76 -3.22 5.92
C LYS A 97 17.99 -3.37 4.41
N PHE A 98 17.83 -4.58 3.87
CA PHE A 98 17.97 -4.86 2.45
C PHE A 98 16.84 -4.22 1.62
N ILE A 99 15.63 -4.16 2.18
CA ILE A 99 14.48 -3.51 1.53
C ILE A 99 14.69 -2.00 1.46
N GLU A 100 15.23 -1.37 2.51
CA GLU A 100 15.49 0.08 2.52
C GLU A 100 16.56 0.51 1.51
N GLN A 101 17.49 -0.39 1.17
CA GLN A 101 18.53 -0.15 0.16
C GLN A 101 18.03 -0.39 -1.27
N ASN A 102 16.81 -0.89 -1.46
CA ASN A 102 16.27 -1.13 -2.78
C ASN A 102 15.92 0.19 -3.48
N GLU A 103 16.35 0.34 -4.73
CA GLU A 103 16.08 1.55 -5.53
C GLU A 103 14.59 1.87 -5.65
N SER A 104 13.72 0.86 -5.82
CA SER A 104 12.28 1.10 -5.88
C SER A 104 11.73 1.59 -4.54
N PHE A 105 12.28 1.13 -3.42
CA PHE A 105 11.90 1.63 -2.10
C PHE A 105 12.29 3.10 -1.93
N GLN A 106 13.52 3.46 -2.29
CA GLN A 106 13.99 4.85 -2.23
C GLN A 106 13.20 5.76 -3.16
N TYR A 107 12.95 5.32 -4.39
CA TYR A 107 12.11 6.01 -5.35
C TYR A 107 10.71 6.29 -4.76
N VAL A 108 10.03 5.24 -4.29
CA VAL A 108 8.70 5.39 -3.69
C VAL A 108 8.75 6.32 -2.49
N SER A 109 9.69 6.11 -1.56
CA SER A 109 9.84 6.95 -0.35
C SER A 109 9.96 8.44 -0.70
N ASN A 110 10.72 8.79 -1.73
CA ASN A 110 10.94 10.18 -2.13
C ASN A 110 9.77 10.79 -2.91
N GLN A 111 9.02 10.00 -3.68
CA GLN A 111 8.09 10.52 -4.70
C GLN A 111 6.61 10.33 -4.35
N ASN A 112 6.26 9.41 -3.46
CA ASN A 112 4.86 9.13 -3.18
C ASN A 112 4.16 10.29 -2.46
N LYS A 113 2.85 10.41 -2.69
CA LYS A 113 1.97 11.45 -2.12
C LYS A 113 0.99 10.89 -1.09
N ILE A 114 1.26 9.69 -0.55
CA ILE A 114 0.33 9.05 0.38
C ILE A 114 0.29 9.85 1.68
N LYS A 115 -0.89 10.37 1.99
CA LYS A 115 -1.18 11.12 3.22
C LYS A 115 -1.98 10.29 4.21
N ASN A 116 -2.75 9.31 3.73
CA ASN A 116 -3.62 8.49 4.57
C ASN A 116 -3.30 7.00 4.40
N LEU A 117 -2.85 6.38 5.49
CA LEU A 117 -2.51 4.96 5.54
C LEU A 117 -3.31 4.24 6.61
N HIS A 118 -4.02 3.18 6.19
CA HIS A 118 -4.69 2.26 7.10
C HIS A 118 -4.00 0.89 7.06
N LEU A 119 -3.55 0.41 8.22
CA LEU A 119 -2.93 -0.90 8.40
C LEU A 119 -3.76 -1.72 9.39
N ARG A 120 -4.54 -2.69 8.88
CA ARG A 120 -5.38 -3.51 9.77
C ARG A 120 -4.57 -4.44 10.67
N ASP A 121 -3.38 -4.85 10.25
CA ASP A 121 -2.52 -5.72 11.03
C ASP A 121 -1.04 -5.31 10.90
N CYS A 122 -0.60 -4.39 11.76
CA CYS A 122 0.77 -3.90 11.84
C CYS A 122 1.22 -3.78 13.29
N ARG A 123 1.41 -4.94 13.93
CA ARG A 123 1.51 -5.00 15.39
C ARG A 123 2.84 -4.59 16.00
N ALA A 124 3.92 -4.61 15.21
CA ALA A 124 5.28 -4.46 15.71
C ALA A 124 5.92 -3.11 15.35
N LEU A 125 6.66 -2.52 16.30
CA LEU A 125 7.35 -1.22 16.16
C LEU A 125 8.23 -1.14 14.90
N ASN A 126 9.05 -2.17 14.65
CA ASN A 126 9.94 -2.20 13.48
C ASN A 126 9.17 -2.08 12.15
N LYS A 127 7.95 -2.62 12.07
CA LYS A 127 7.09 -2.48 10.88
C LYS A 127 6.61 -1.04 10.73
N ILE A 128 6.20 -0.40 11.83
CA ILE A 128 5.78 1.00 11.83
C ILE A 128 6.94 1.92 11.42
N GLN A 129 8.14 1.67 11.95
CA GLN A 129 9.34 2.43 11.57
C GLN A 129 9.62 2.36 10.06
N LEU A 130 9.54 1.16 9.47
CA LEU A 130 9.72 0.97 8.04
C LEU A 130 8.63 1.68 7.22
N ILE A 131 7.38 1.61 7.67
CA ILE A 131 6.24 2.26 7.03
C ILE A 131 6.40 3.78 7.03
N VAL A 132 6.78 4.38 8.15
CA VAL A 132 7.00 5.83 8.25
C VAL A 132 8.16 6.27 7.35
N LYS A 133 9.19 5.45 7.17
CA LYS A 133 10.26 5.71 6.18
C LYS A 133 9.76 5.62 4.74
N LEU A 134 8.88 4.66 4.44
CA LEU A 134 8.32 4.50 3.10
C LEU A 134 7.33 5.62 2.74
N PHE A 135 6.62 6.19 3.71
CA PHE A 135 5.61 7.23 3.51
C PHE A 135 5.95 8.48 4.33
N PRO A 136 6.98 9.26 3.94
CA PRO A 136 7.43 10.41 4.73
C PRO A 136 6.44 11.59 4.75
N GLN A 137 5.46 11.61 3.85
CA GLN A 137 4.41 12.64 3.78
C GLN A 137 3.11 12.27 4.52
N LEU A 138 3.16 11.23 5.35
CA LEU A 138 1.97 10.70 6.01
C LEU A 138 1.39 11.69 7.03
N GLU A 139 0.10 11.98 6.91
CA GLU A 139 -0.66 12.88 7.79
C GLU A 139 -1.60 12.08 8.72
N TYR A 140 -2.08 10.93 8.23
CA TYR A 140 -3.02 10.07 8.95
C TYR A 140 -2.54 8.62 8.96
N LEU A 141 -2.37 8.05 10.14
CA LEU A 141 -2.01 6.64 10.34
C LEU A 141 -3.02 5.95 11.25
N LYS A 142 -3.78 5.01 10.68
CA LYS A 142 -4.65 4.10 11.44
C LYS A 142 -4.04 2.71 11.44
N ALA A 143 -3.61 2.21 12.60
CA ALA A 143 -2.93 0.92 12.67
C ALA A 143 -3.30 0.14 13.93
N ARG A 144 -3.50 -1.18 13.76
CA ARG A 144 -3.64 -2.12 14.88
C ARG A 144 -2.28 -2.49 15.44
N MET A 145 -2.07 -2.24 16.74
CA MET A 145 -0.77 -2.38 17.41
C MET A 145 -0.84 -3.30 18.63
N TYR A 146 0.29 -3.88 19.02
CA TYR A 146 0.38 -4.52 20.34
C TYR A 146 0.32 -3.45 21.44
N ARG A 147 -0.60 -3.60 22.39
CA ARG A 147 -0.77 -2.66 23.51
C ARG A 147 0.53 -2.35 24.24
N LYS A 148 1.39 -3.36 24.42
CA LYS A 148 2.70 -3.25 25.09
C LYS A 148 3.70 -2.34 24.34
N GLN A 149 3.54 -2.16 23.02
CA GLN A 149 4.44 -1.36 22.18
C GLN A 149 3.88 0.02 21.82
N ILE A 150 2.65 0.35 22.23
CA ILE A 150 2.04 1.65 21.91
C ILE A 150 2.92 2.81 22.39
N GLY A 151 3.44 2.74 23.62
CA GLY A 151 4.32 3.78 24.17
C GLY A 151 5.57 4.01 23.33
N GLU A 152 6.29 2.94 22.99
CA GLU A 152 7.49 3.01 22.13
C GLU A 152 7.19 3.55 20.74
N ILE A 153 6.03 3.19 20.17
CA ILE A 153 5.60 3.67 18.85
C ILE A 153 5.29 5.16 18.90
N ILE A 154 4.55 5.63 19.90
CA ILE A 154 4.26 7.05 20.09
C ILE A 154 5.57 7.83 20.27
N GLN A 155 6.47 7.35 21.13
CA GLN A 155 7.77 8.00 21.35
C GLN A 155 8.60 8.07 20.06
N PHE A 156 8.65 6.99 19.28
CA PHE A 156 9.29 6.98 17.97
C PHE A 156 8.68 8.03 17.02
N LEU A 157 7.36 8.13 16.96
CA LEU A 157 6.68 9.09 16.08
C LEU A 157 6.92 10.53 16.52
N LEU A 158 6.88 10.83 17.82
CA LEU A 158 7.11 12.18 18.35
C LEU A 158 8.58 12.63 18.25
N SER A 159 9.53 11.71 18.29
CA SER A 159 10.96 12.02 18.15
C SER A 159 11.39 12.37 16.73
N LYS A 160 10.50 12.30 15.73
CA LYS A 160 10.83 12.57 14.33
C LYS A 160 10.62 14.06 14.02
N PRO A 161 11.68 14.81 13.66
CA PRO A 161 11.63 16.27 13.54
C PRO A 161 10.69 16.77 12.43
N ASN A 162 10.39 15.94 11.43
CA ASN A 162 9.49 16.24 10.33
C ASN A 162 8.27 15.31 10.29
N ASN A 163 7.87 14.75 11.43
CA ASN A 163 6.67 13.93 11.47
C ASN A 163 5.44 14.80 11.21
N LYS A 164 4.69 14.46 10.16
CA LYS A 164 3.44 15.13 9.78
C LYS A 164 2.20 14.38 10.25
N ILE A 165 2.36 13.26 10.95
CA ILE A 165 1.22 12.45 11.39
C ILE A 165 0.48 13.19 12.51
N GLU A 166 -0.67 13.74 12.17
CA GLU A 166 -1.56 14.47 13.08
C GLU A 166 -2.56 13.54 13.76
N HIS A 167 -2.90 12.43 13.08
CA HIS A 167 -3.94 11.52 13.52
C HIS A 167 -3.44 10.08 13.66
N LEU A 168 -3.50 9.58 14.89
CA LEU A 168 -3.14 8.22 15.27
C LEU A 168 -4.33 7.48 15.86
N PHE A 169 -4.71 6.38 15.23
CA PHE A 169 -5.79 5.52 15.71
C PHE A 169 -5.28 4.11 15.99
N PHE A 170 -5.38 3.70 17.25
CA PHE A 170 -5.09 2.35 17.74
C PHE A 170 -6.38 1.63 18.11
N PHE A 171 -6.47 0.33 17.80
CA PHE A 171 -7.62 -0.52 18.09
C PHE A 171 -7.18 -1.99 18.18
#